data_AF-A0A7S3W2B7-F1
#
_entry.id   AF-A0A7S3W2B7-F1
#
_cell.length_a   1.000
_cell.length_b   1.000
_cell.length_c   1.000
_cell.angle_alpha   90.00
_cell.angle_beta   90.00
_cell.angle_gamma   90.00
#
_symmetry.space_group_name_H-M   'P 1'
#
loop_
_entity.id
_entity.type
_entity.pdbx_description
1 polymer ?
#
loop_
_entity_poly.entity_id
_entity_poly.type
_entity_poly.pdbx_seq_one_letter_code
_entity_poly.pdbx_strand_id
1 'polypeptide(L)'
;QALVQQGPVVVAVDGNNWFNYDSGIFDDCGKDAILGHAVLATGYGEDQGKKYWLIQNSWGRDWGEEGHIRMLRHDDEDAWCGVDNKPKEGVGCDGGPAEITVCGTCGLLYDPLIPNGVRIEAAD
;
A
#
# COMPACT_ATOMS: atom_id res chain seq x y z
N GLN A 1 -3.95 -5.01 10.99
CA GLN A 1 -4.91 -5.98 11.57
C GLN A 1 -5.95 -6.48 10.55
N ALA A 2 -6.49 -5.61 9.68
CA ALA A 2 -7.57 -5.97 8.74
C ALA A 2 -7.22 -7.09 7.76
N LEU A 3 -6.04 -7.04 7.11
CA LEU A 3 -5.60 -8.06 6.14
C LEU A 3 -5.63 -9.50 6.70
N VAL A 4 -5.19 -9.65 7.97
CA VAL A 4 -5.12 -10.95 8.65
C VAL A 4 -6.52 -11.47 9.00
N GLN A 5 -7.44 -10.57 9.34
CA GLN A 5 -8.75 -10.94 9.91
C GLN A 5 -9.86 -11.04 8.87
N GLN A 6 -9.78 -10.27 7.78
CA GLN A 6 -10.88 -10.10 6.84
C GLN A 6 -10.50 -10.45 5.39
N GLY A 7 -9.24 -10.85 5.16
CA GLY A 7 -8.74 -11.12 3.83
C GLY A 7 -8.25 -9.85 3.14
N PRO A 8 -8.17 -9.83 1.79
CA PRO A 8 -7.59 -8.73 1.05
C PRO A 8 -8.26 -7.39 1.35
N VAL A 9 -7.45 -6.34 1.48
CA VAL A 9 -7.93 -5.00 1.79
C VAL A 9 -7.46 -4.01 0.72
N VAL A 10 -8.34 -3.08 0.35
CA VAL A 10 -7.97 -2.00 -0.55
C VAL A 10 -7.27 -0.93 0.29
N VAL A 11 -6.12 -0.47 -0.18
CA VAL A 11 -5.30 0.56 0.49
C VAL A 11 -4.97 1.67 -0.49
N ALA A 12 -4.79 2.87 0.04
CA ALA A 12 -4.25 3.99 -0.71
C ALA A 12 -2.75 4.11 -0.44
N VAL A 13 -1.96 4.38 -1.48
CA VAL A 13 -0.51 4.53 -1.40
C VAL A 13 -0.03 5.71 -2.24
N ASP A 14 1.15 6.20 -1.91
CA ASP A 14 1.97 7.00 -2.84
C ASP A 14 2.71 6.07 -3.81
N GLY A 15 2.24 6.02 -5.06
CA GLY A 15 2.76 5.15 -6.11
C GLY A 15 3.76 5.81 -7.06
N ASN A 16 4.23 7.02 -6.80
CA ASN A 16 4.99 7.82 -7.79
C ASN A 16 6.29 7.14 -8.26
N ASN A 17 6.95 6.37 -7.39
CA ASN A 17 8.23 5.73 -7.67
C ASN A 17 8.10 4.28 -8.17
N TRP A 18 6.87 3.82 -8.48
CA TRP A 18 6.62 2.42 -8.83
C TRP A 18 6.90 2.09 -10.30
N PHE A 19 7.01 3.10 -11.18
CA PHE A 19 7.07 2.87 -12.63
C PHE A 19 8.22 1.93 -13.05
N ASN A 20 9.39 2.05 -12.41
CA ASN A 20 10.57 1.24 -12.70
C ASN A 20 10.71 0.01 -11.79
N TYR A 21 9.72 -0.28 -10.95
CA TYR A 21 9.76 -1.48 -10.11
C TYR A 21 9.63 -2.73 -10.99
N ASP A 22 10.58 -3.65 -10.81
CA ASP A 22 10.63 -4.94 -11.50
C ASP A 22 10.58 -6.09 -10.49
N SER A 23 11.41 -6.03 -9.45
CA SER A 23 11.45 -7.06 -8.41
C SER A 23 12.12 -6.59 -7.11
N GLY A 24 11.95 -7.38 -6.05
CA GLY A 24 12.55 -7.15 -4.73
C GLY A 24 11.61 -6.47 -3.73
N ILE A 25 12.12 -6.21 -2.52
CA ILE A 25 11.38 -5.46 -1.50
C ILE A 25 11.59 -3.97 -1.74
N PHE A 26 10.53 -3.29 -2.17
CA PHE A 26 10.48 -1.87 -2.44
C PHE A 26 10.48 -1.06 -1.14
N ASP A 27 11.40 -0.12 -1.02
CA ASP A 27 11.56 0.80 0.11
C ASP A 27 11.78 2.26 -0.31
N ASP A 28 11.57 2.59 -1.59
CA ASP A 28 11.80 3.92 -2.15
C ASP A 28 10.58 4.86 -1.97
N CYS A 29 10.16 5.00 -0.72
CA CYS A 29 9.13 5.96 -0.30
C CYS A 29 9.57 6.71 0.96
N GLY A 30 9.35 8.03 0.95
CA GLY A 30 9.47 8.85 2.14
C GLY A 30 8.40 8.50 3.20
N LYS A 31 8.57 9.06 4.40
CA LYS A 31 7.54 9.04 5.43
C LYS A 31 6.35 9.92 5.06
N ASP A 32 6.63 11.08 4.47
CA ASP A 32 5.61 11.92 3.84
C ASP A 32 5.22 11.29 2.50
N ALA A 33 3.93 11.10 2.30
CA ALA A 33 3.39 10.35 1.18
C ALA A 33 2.08 11.02 0.75
N ILE A 34 1.93 11.30 -0.54
CA ILE A 34 0.68 11.85 -1.09
C ILE A 34 -0.14 10.67 -1.58
N LEU A 35 -1.23 10.36 -0.86
CA LEU A 35 -2.05 9.20 -1.17
C LEU A 35 -2.93 9.50 -2.38
N GLY A 36 -2.68 8.81 -3.49
CA GLY A 36 -3.41 9.01 -4.74
C GLY A 36 -3.62 7.74 -5.56
N HIS A 37 -3.04 6.61 -5.16
CA HIS A 37 -3.14 5.35 -5.91
C HIS A 37 -3.81 4.26 -5.06
N ALA A 38 -4.89 3.68 -5.56
CA ALA A 38 -5.63 2.62 -4.88
C ALA A 38 -5.18 1.23 -5.37
N VAL A 39 -4.79 0.37 -4.43
CA VAL A 39 -4.22 -0.95 -4.70
C VAL A 39 -4.78 -1.98 -3.73
N LEU A 40 -4.56 -3.27 -4.01
CA LEU A 40 -5.06 -4.35 -3.16
C LEU A 40 -3.91 -4.98 -2.37
N ALA A 41 -3.96 -4.87 -1.04
CA ALA A 41 -3.11 -5.66 -0.18
C ALA A 41 -3.66 -7.08 -0.07
N THR A 42 -2.88 -8.07 -0.52
CA THR A 42 -3.30 -9.47 -0.63
C THR A 42 -2.57 -10.38 0.36
N GLY A 43 -1.44 -9.94 0.91
CA GLY A 43 -0.68 -10.74 1.87
C GLY A 43 0.49 -10.00 2.50
N TYR A 44 1.31 -10.76 3.21
CA TYR A 44 2.56 -10.32 3.81
C TYR A 44 3.49 -11.52 3.97
N GLY A 45 4.78 -11.25 4.12
CA GLY A 45 5.77 -12.30 4.30
C GLY A 45 7.08 -11.78 4.84
N GLU A 46 8.09 -12.60 4.68
CA GLU A 46 9.48 -12.32 4.99
C GLU A 46 10.37 -13.00 3.95
N ASP A 47 11.38 -12.28 3.46
CA ASP A 47 12.39 -12.78 2.55
C ASP A 47 13.77 -12.36 3.08
N GLN A 48 14.64 -13.34 3.36
CA GLN A 48 15.99 -13.12 3.88
C GLN A 48 16.06 -12.17 5.10
N GLY A 49 15.10 -12.30 6.03
CA GLY A 49 15.01 -11.47 7.24
C GLY A 49 14.40 -10.08 7.02
N LYS A 50 13.99 -9.74 5.79
CA LYS A 50 13.24 -8.51 5.50
C LYS A 50 11.75 -8.82 5.33
N LYS A 51 10.94 -8.19 6.17
CA LYS A 51 9.48 -8.32 6.15
C LYS A 51 8.89 -7.48 5.02
N TYR A 52 7.81 -7.96 4.41
CA TYR A 52 7.11 -7.23 3.36
C TYR A 52 5.59 -7.35 3.44
N TRP A 53 4.90 -6.37 2.87
CA TRP A 53 3.51 -6.42 2.42
C TRP A 53 3.46 -6.85 0.95
N LEU A 54 2.54 -7.75 0.60
CA LEU A 54 2.32 -8.16 -0.79
C LEU A 54 1.12 -7.40 -1.34
N ILE A 55 1.38 -6.58 -2.35
CA ILE A 55 0.41 -5.66 -2.94
C ILE A 55 0.20 -6.01 -4.41
N GLN A 56 -1.05 -6.20 -4.80
CA GLN A 56 -1.46 -6.37 -6.19
C GLN A 56 -1.77 -5.00 -6.80
N ASN A 57 -1.09 -4.70 -7.91
CA ASN A 57 -1.29 -3.47 -8.67
C ASN A 57 -2.26 -3.72 -9.85
N SER A 58 -2.65 -2.65 -10.55
CA SER A 58 -3.60 -2.68 -11.67
C SER A 58 -2.96 -2.40 -13.03
N TRP A 59 -1.64 -2.62 -13.17
CA TRP A 59 -0.86 -2.28 -14.38
C TRP A 59 -0.52 -3.50 -15.26
N GLY A 60 -1.24 -4.61 -15.07
CA GLY A 60 -1.02 -5.85 -15.81
C GLY A 60 0.06 -6.75 -15.19
N ARG A 61 0.16 -7.99 -15.68
CA ARG A 61 1.08 -9.00 -15.14
C ARG A 61 2.53 -8.77 -15.53
N ASP A 62 2.78 -8.03 -16.61
CA ASP A 62 4.14 -7.75 -17.10
C ASP A 62 4.88 -6.71 -16.25
N TRP A 63 4.18 -6.03 -15.34
CA TRP A 63 4.77 -5.07 -14.41
C TRP A 63 5.12 -5.74 -13.08
N GLY A 64 6.30 -5.42 -12.53
CA GLY A 64 6.74 -5.93 -11.24
C GLY A 64 6.80 -7.46 -11.19
N GLU A 65 6.46 -8.02 -10.03
CA GLU A 65 6.47 -9.45 -9.78
C GLU A 65 5.10 -10.05 -10.15
N GLU A 66 4.88 -10.29 -11.44
CA GLU A 66 3.58 -10.78 -11.97
C GLU A 66 2.39 -9.87 -11.61
N GLY A 67 2.57 -8.55 -11.74
CA GLY A 67 1.58 -7.53 -11.38
C GLY A 67 1.57 -7.17 -9.89
N HIS A 68 2.52 -7.68 -9.11
CA HIS A 68 2.64 -7.41 -7.68
C HIS A 68 3.89 -6.61 -7.34
N ILE A 69 3.84 -5.98 -6.17
CA ILE A 69 4.97 -5.34 -5.52
C ILE A 69 5.05 -5.81 -4.08
N ARG A 70 6.26 -6.15 -3.64
CA ARG A 70 6.57 -6.40 -2.23
C ARG A 70 7.05 -5.10 -1.61
N MET A 71 6.24 -4.49 -0.76
CA MET A 71 6.62 -3.26 -0.06
C MET A 71 7.24 -3.58 1.28
N LEU A 72 8.25 -2.81 1.69
CA LEU A 72 8.86 -2.97 3.01
C LEU A 72 7.79 -2.93 4.11
N ARG A 73 7.92 -3.84 5.07
CA ARG A 73 7.11 -3.87 6.29
C ARG A 73 8.03 -3.66 7.46
N HIS A 74 7.85 -2.55 8.18
CA HIS A 74 8.70 -2.21 9.31
C HIS A 74 8.39 -3.11 10.51
N ASP A 75 9.36 -3.26 11.41
CA ASP A 75 9.14 -3.94 12.70
C ASP A 75 8.21 -3.12 13.60
N ASP A 76 8.33 -1.79 13.52
CA ASP A 76 7.48 -0.81 14.19
C ASP A 76 6.91 0.14 13.13
N GLU A 77 5.71 -0.18 12.65
CA GLU A 77 4.99 0.60 11.64
C GLU A 77 4.43 1.91 12.22
N ASP A 78 4.09 1.93 13.52
CA ASP A 78 3.57 3.13 14.19
C ASP A 78 4.67 4.19 14.37
N ALA A 79 5.93 3.78 14.38
CA ALA A 79 7.08 4.69 14.32
C ALA A 79 7.41 5.20 12.90
N TRP A 80 6.82 4.57 11.87
CA TRP A 80 7.00 4.96 10.47
C TRP A 80 5.80 5.73 9.95
N CYS A 81 5.62 6.95 10.47
CA CYS A 81 4.58 7.87 10.04
C CYS A 81 5.15 9.19 9.51
N GLY A 82 4.39 9.83 8.62
CA GLY A 82 4.62 11.18 8.10
C GLY A 82 3.30 11.86 7.79
N VAL A 83 3.34 12.80 6.84
CA VAL A 83 2.20 13.65 6.50
C VAL A 83 1.84 13.51 5.02
N ASP A 84 0.54 13.38 4.75
CA ASP A 84 -0.04 13.73 3.45
C ASP A 84 -0.59 15.15 3.57
N ASN A 85 0.06 16.11 2.89
CA ASN A 85 -0.34 17.51 2.89
C ASN A 85 -1.25 17.88 1.72
N LYS A 86 -1.70 16.88 0.94
CA LYS A 86 -2.64 17.04 -0.15
C LYS A 86 -3.67 15.91 -0.18
N PRO A 87 -4.38 15.65 0.92
CA PRO A 87 -5.33 14.54 0.99
C PRO A 87 -6.39 14.62 -0.12
N LYS A 88 -6.78 15.82 -0.56
CA LYS A 88 -7.73 16.03 -1.67
C LYS A 88 -7.28 15.46 -3.03
N GLU A 89 -6.00 15.16 -3.22
CA GLU A 89 -5.53 14.50 -4.45
C GLU A 89 -5.90 13.00 -4.50
N GLY A 90 -6.31 12.41 -3.37
CA GLY A 90 -6.83 11.04 -3.34
C GLY A 90 -7.87 10.78 -2.26
N VAL A 91 -7.46 10.60 -1.02
CA VAL A 91 -8.32 10.08 0.07
C VAL A 91 -9.23 11.12 0.74
N GLY A 92 -8.97 12.40 0.51
CA GLY A 92 -9.63 13.53 1.17
C GLY A 92 -10.88 14.03 0.45
N CYS A 93 -11.82 14.57 1.23
CA CYS A 93 -13.08 15.14 0.74
C CYS A 93 -13.13 16.67 0.89
N ASP A 94 -14.09 17.32 0.22
CA ASP A 94 -14.37 18.74 0.44
C ASP A 94 -14.81 19.02 1.89
N GLY A 95 -14.19 20.03 2.50
CA GLY A 95 -14.37 20.34 3.92
C GLY A 95 -13.56 19.44 4.87
N GLY A 96 -12.79 18.49 4.35
CA GLY A 96 -11.85 17.67 5.11
C GLY A 96 -10.62 18.45 5.60
N PRO A 97 -9.76 17.80 6.41
CA PRO A 97 -8.53 18.40 6.89
C PRO A 97 -7.57 18.73 5.73
N ALA A 98 -6.75 19.76 5.90
CA ALA A 98 -5.74 20.16 4.91
C ALA A 98 -4.54 19.21 4.89
N GLU A 99 -4.28 18.52 6.00
CA GLU A 99 -3.20 17.55 6.16
C GLU A 99 -3.71 16.37 7.00
N ILE A 100 -3.21 15.17 6.71
CA ILE A 100 -3.51 13.95 7.47
C ILE A 100 -2.21 13.22 7.82
N THR A 101 -2.25 12.46 8.91
CA THR A 101 -1.14 11.56 9.27
C THR A 101 -1.28 10.25 8.50
N VAL A 102 -0.19 9.83 7.86
CA VAL A 102 -0.09 8.58 7.11
C VAL A 102 1.05 7.74 7.67
N CYS A 103 0.88 6.42 7.70
CA CYS A 103 1.85 5.50 8.29
C CYS A 103 2.11 4.28 7.39
N GLY A 104 3.24 3.63 7.64
CA GLY A 104 3.74 2.53 6.82
C GLY A 104 4.40 3.00 5.53
N THR A 105 5.10 2.09 4.86
CA THR A 105 5.79 2.40 3.60
C THR A 105 4.80 2.95 2.56
N CYS A 106 5.12 4.10 1.98
CA CYS A 106 4.24 4.88 1.09
C CYS A 106 2.84 5.21 1.66
N GLY A 107 2.70 5.26 2.99
CA GLY A 107 1.42 5.54 3.66
C GLY A 107 0.39 4.40 3.62
N LEU A 108 0.83 3.19 3.27
CA LEU A 108 0.01 1.98 3.04
C LEU A 108 -0.94 1.59 4.19
N LEU A 109 -0.66 2.02 5.41
CA LEU A 109 -1.49 1.70 6.58
C LEU A 109 -2.56 2.76 6.85
N TYR A 110 -2.69 3.77 5.99
CA TYR A 110 -3.77 4.74 6.07
C TYR A 110 -5.10 4.12 5.62
N ASP A 111 -6.07 4.11 6.54
CA ASP A 111 -7.49 3.79 6.36
C ASP A 111 -7.79 2.63 5.36
N PRO A 112 -7.42 1.38 5.69
CA PRO A 112 -7.68 0.24 4.81
C PRO A 112 -9.19 -0.01 4.65
N LEU A 113 -9.65 -0.04 3.41
CA LEU A 113 -11.03 -0.37 3.05
C LEU A 113 -11.20 -1.88 2.95
N ILE A 114 -12.16 -2.41 3.69
CA ILE A 114 -12.42 -3.86 3.74
C ILE A 114 -13.62 -4.20 2.86
N PRO A 115 -13.42 -4.89 1.73
CA PRO A 115 -14.50 -5.22 0.83
C PRO A 115 -15.35 -6.37 1.39
N ASN A 116 -16.67 -6.17 1.45
CA ASN A 116 -17.61 -7.20 1.88
C ASN A 116 -18.01 -8.11 0.71
N GLY A 117 -17.90 -9.43 0.92
CA GLY A 117 -18.37 -10.44 -0.05
C GLY A 117 -17.43 -10.72 -1.22
N VAL A 118 -16.18 -10.24 -1.16
CA VAL A 118 -15.17 -10.48 -2.21
C VAL A 118 -14.44 -11.81 -1.97
N ARG A 119 -14.08 -12.48 -3.07
CA ARG A 119 -13.21 -13.66 -3.09
C ARG A 119 -12.05 -13.37 -4.05
N ILE A 120 -10.84 -13.81 -3.70
CA ILE A 120 -9.75 -13.84 -4.68
C ILE A 120 -9.99 -15.05 -5.58
N GLU A 121 -10.16 -14.79 -6.87
CA GLU A 121 -10.06 -15.82 -7.89
C GLU A 121 -8.58 -15.99 -8.24
N ALA A 122 -8.11 -17.23 -8.29
CA ALA A 122 -6.76 -17.51 -8.77
C ALA A 122 -6.66 -17.04 -10.22
N ALA A 123 -5.60 -16.31 -10.56
CA ALA A 123 -5.35 -15.90 -11.93
C ALA A 123 -5.08 -17.15 -12.80
N ASP A 124 -5.80 -17.27 -13.92
CA ASP A 124 -5.58 -18.32 -14.93
C ASP A 124 -4.17 -18.28 -15.54
#